data_AF-A0A6H1KH82-F1
#
_entry.id   AF-A0A6H1KH82-F1
#
_cell.length_a   1.000
_cell.length_b   1.000
_cell.length_c   1.000
_cell.angle_alpha   90.00
_cell.angle_beta   90.00
_cell.angle_gamma   90.00
#
_symmetry.space_group_name_H-M   'P 1'
#
loop_
_entity.id
_entity.type
_entity.pdbx_description
1 polymer ?
#
loop_
_entity_poly.entity_id
_entity_poly.type
_entity_poly.pdbx_seq_one_letter_code
_entity_poly.pdbx_strand_id
1 'polypeptide(L)'
;MRVTNGGEHFRGPYWDRGLRELTARDRRVIRAVLGTPGIRQLLAATITQAHAYTRSPGAGQHTLSIAVGCAGGRHPAGVTAYVLARRLRRRGHQVALVHRDLHMPAPAALPRPHRTLHSAAPPRPVPVPIN
;
A
#
# COMPACT_ATOMS: atom_id res chain seq x y z
N MET A 1 6.70 -12.19 5.98
CA MET A 1 7.48 -12.00 4.72
C MET A 1 7.68 -10.52 4.48
N ARG A 2 8.90 -10.08 4.17
CA ARG A 2 9.21 -8.67 3.85
C ARG A 2 9.76 -8.63 2.42
N VAL A 3 9.15 -7.80 1.57
CA VAL A 3 9.57 -7.57 0.18
C VAL A 3 10.04 -6.13 0.08
N THR A 4 11.24 -5.91 -0.47
CA THR A 4 11.83 -4.59 -0.65
C THR A 4 12.25 -4.42 -2.11
N ASN A 5 11.79 -3.36 -2.77
CA ASN A 5 12.28 -2.97 -4.09
C ASN A 5 13.25 -1.78 -3.95
N GLY A 6 14.39 -1.85 -4.62
CA GLY A 6 15.34 -0.73 -4.74
C GLY A 6 14.90 0.23 -5.83
N GLY A 7 14.28 1.35 -5.46
CA GLY A 7 13.97 2.44 -6.40
C GLY A 7 12.66 3.12 -6.06
N GLU A 8 12.70 4.44 -5.81
CA GLU A 8 11.61 5.44 -5.73
C GLU A 8 10.13 5.00 -5.55
N HIS A 9 9.85 3.96 -4.79
CA HIS A 9 8.48 3.55 -4.52
C HIS A 9 7.97 4.43 -3.38
N PHE A 10 6.96 5.25 -3.68
CA PHE A 10 6.39 6.30 -2.81
C PHE A 10 7.21 7.59 -2.70
N ARG A 11 7.18 8.42 -3.76
CA ARG A 11 6.99 9.86 -3.52
C ARG A 11 5.58 10.08 -2.99
N GLY A 12 5.38 9.67 -1.73
CA GLY A 12 4.08 9.67 -1.08
C GLY A 12 3.59 11.09 -0.80
N PRO A 13 2.31 11.25 -0.43
CA PRO A 13 1.68 12.52 -0.06
C PRO A 13 2.37 13.27 1.08
N TYR A 14 3.34 12.64 1.76
CA TYR A 14 4.17 13.24 2.80
C TYR A 14 4.91 14.51 2.36
N TRP A 15 5.20 14.66 1.06
CA TRP A 15 5.90 15.83 0.52
C TRP A 15 4.99 17.05 0.32
N ASP A 16 3.67 16.87 0.37
CA ASP A 16 2.70 17.97 0.40
C ASP A 16 2.42 18.34 1.86
N ARG A 17 2.91 19.51 2.29
CA ARG A 17 2.67 20.03 3.65
C ARG A 17 1.18 20.05 4.00
N GLY A 18 0.30 20.26 3.02
CA GLY A 18 -1.16 20.27 3.22
C GLY A 18 -1.79 18.89 3.45
N LEU A 19 -1.07 17.79 3.18
CA LEU A 19 -1.53 16.42 3.42
C LEU A 19 -0.92 15.80 4.69
N ARG A 20 0.16 16.40 5.21
CA ARG A 20 0.87 15.90 6.40
C ARG A 20 -0.01 15.86 7.64
N GLU A 21 -0.84 16.87 7.85
CA GLU A 21 -1.74 16.92 9.01
C GLU A 21 -2.99 16.04 8.83
N LEU A 22 -3.33 15.70 7.59
CA LEU A 22 -4.49 14.88 7.26
C LEU A 22 -4.23 13.39 7.53
N THR A 23 -5.31 12.61 7.58
CA THR A 23 -5.33 11.18 7.87
C THR A 23 -5.82 10.37 6.67
N ALA A 24 -5.73 9.04 6.74
CA ALA A 24 -6.29 8.14 5.73
C ALA A 24 -7.82 8.25 5.51
N ARG A 25 -8.53 8.97 6.38
CA ARG A 25 -9.98 9.21 6.24
C ARG A 25 -10.28 10.41 5.33
N ASP A 26 -9.31 11.28 5.11
CA ASP A 26 -9.49 12.52 4.38
C ASP A 26 -9.54 12.31 2.86
N ARG A 27 -10.54 12.89 2.19
CA ARG A 27 -10.73 12.73 0.73
C ARG A 27 -9.51 13.15 -0.08
N ARG A 28 -8.78 14.18 0.37
CA ARG A 28 -7.55 14.65 -0.27
C ARG A 28 -6.45 13.58 -0.22
N VAL A 29 -6.23 12.99 0.95
CA VAL A 29 -5.26 11.90 1.16
C VAL A 29 -5.65 10.66 0.35
N ILE A 30 -6.94 10.29 0.37
CA ILE A 30 -7.45 9.15 -0.41
C ILE A 30 -7.17 9.34 -1.90
N ARG A 31 -7.45 10.53 -2.46
CA ARG A 31 -7.18 10.81 -3.88
C ARG A 31 -5.69 10.74 -4.20
N ALA A 32 -4.84 11.33 -3.34
CA ALA A 32 -3.39 11.31 -3.54
C ALA A 32 -2.83 9.87 -3.54
N VAL A 33 -3.23 9.05 -2.56
CA VAL A 33 -2.80 7.65 -2.49
C VAL A 33 -3.33 6.84 -3.68
N LEU A 34 -4.60 7.00 -4.07
CA LEU A 34 -5.17 6.29 -5.23
C LEU A 34 -4.60 6.75 -6.59
N GLY A 35 -3.94 7.90 -6.63
CA GLY A 35 -3.16 8.38 -7.79
C GLY A 35 -1.73 7.84 -7.82
N THR A 36 -1.26 7.20 -6.75
CA THR A 36 0.08 6.62 -6.72
C THR A 36 0.15 5.39 -7.63
N PRO A 37 1.14 5.30 -8.55
CA PRO A 37 1.31 4.12 -9.40
C PRO A 37 1.39 2.83 -8.58
N GLY A 38 0.72 1.78 -9.03
CA GLY A 38 0.71 0.47 -8.36
C GLY A 38 -0.37 0.31 -7.27
N ILE A 39 -0.89 1.38 -6.66
CA ILE A 39 -1.88 1.25 -5.57
C ILE A 39 -3.18 0.59 -6.06
N ARG A 40 -3.66 0.96 -7.24
CA ARG A 40 -4.91 0.39 -7.77
C ARG A 40 -4.74 -1.09 -8.12
N GLN A 41 -3.57 -1.46 -8.66
CA GLN A 41 -3.21 -2.84 -8.96
C GLN A 41 -3.11 -3.67 -7.69
N LEU A 42 -2.44 -3.15 -6.65
CA LEU A 42 -2.37 -3.78 -5.34
C LEU A 42 -3.77 -4.03 -4.77
N LEU A 43 -4.64 -3.01 -4.76
CA LEU A 43 -6.01 -3.14 -4.30
C LEU A 43 -6.78 -4.23 -5.05
N ALA A 44 -6.65 -4.29 -6.38
CA ALA A 44 -7.32 -5.29 -7.19
C ALA A 44 -6.81 -6.71 -6.87
N ALA A 45 -5.49 -6.90 -6.84
CA ALA A 45 -4.87 -8.19 -6.55
C ALA A 45 -5.26 -8.71 -5.16
N THR A 46 -5.21 -7.86 -4.13
CA THR A 46 -5.60 -8.25 -2.77
C THR A 46 -7.07 -8.63 -2.66
N ILE A 47 -7.96 -7.95 -3.39
CA ILE A 47 -9.39 -8.33 -3.42
C ILE A 47 -9.58 -9.68 -4.08
N THR A 48 -8.90 -9.93 -5.20
CA THR A 48 -8.93 -11.23 -5.88
C THR A 48 -8.44 -12.35 -4.96
N GLN A 49 -7.32 -12.13 -4.27
CA GLN A 49 -6.78 -13.07 -3.30
C GLN A 49 -7.77 -13.35 -2.15
N ALA A 50 -8.36 -12.30 -1.57
CA ALA A 50 -9.33 -12.45 -0.48
C ALA A 50 -10.56 -13.23 -0.93
N HIS A 51 -11.09 -12.92 -2.11
CA HIS A 51 -12.24 -13.62 -2.68
C HIS A 51 -11.94 -15.11 -2.93
N ALA A 52 -10.77 -15.42 -3.51
CA ALA A 52 -10.32 -16.79 -3.72
C ALA A 52 -10.25 -17.57 -2.40
N TYR A 53 -9.64 -16.98 -1.37
CA TYR A 53 -9.56 -17.59 -0.04
C TYR A 53 -10.95 -17.88 0.54
N THR A 54 -11.87 -16.91 0.47
CA THR A 54 -13.22 -17.07 1.04
C THR A 54 -14.09 -18.12 0.34
N ARG A 55 -13.70 -18.57 -0.86
CA ARG A 55 -14.41 -19.63 -1.60
C ARG A 55 -13.77 -21.01 -1.43
N SER A 56 -12.65 -21.10 -0.72
CA SER A 56 -12.02 -22.37 -0.38
C SER A 56 -12.94 -23.20 0.52
N PRO A 57 -12.92 -24.54 0.40
CA PRO A 57 -13.49 -25.41 1.43
C PRO A 57 -12.98 -25.02 2.83
N GLY A 58 -13.89 -24.96 3.81
CA GLY A 58 -13.56 -24.61 5.20
C GLY A 58 -13.38 -23.11 5.49
N ALA A 59 -13.45 -22.22 4.50
CA ALA A 59 -13.20 -20.77 4.72
C ALA A 59 -14.13 -20.10 5.74
N GLY A 60 -15.37 -20.60 5.89
CA GLY A 60 -16.31 -20.09 6.90
C GLY A 60 -15.90 -20.36 8.36
N GLN A 61 -14.90 -21.21 8.59
CA GLN A 61 -14.41 -21.58 9.92
C GLN A 61 -13.19 -20.74 10.35
N HIS A 62 -12.65 -19.92 9.46
CA HIS A 62 -11.39 -19.22 9.69
C HIS A 62 -11.49 -17.73 9.34
N THR A 63 -10.80 -16.90 10.13
CA THR A 63 -10.70 -15.47 9.85
C THR A 63 -9.49 -15.19 8.95
N LEU A 64 -9.73 -14.61 7.77
CA LEU A 64 -8.65 -14.10 6.92
C LEU A 64 -8.17 -12.74 7.43
N SER A 65 -6.93 -12.67 7.90
CA SER A 65 -6.29 -11.41 8.30
C SER A 65 -5.40 -10.85 7.19
N ILE A 66 -5.70 -9.63 6.73
CA ILE A 66 -4.90 -8.92 5.71
C ILE A 66 -4.25 -7.71 6.38
N ALA A 67 -2.93 -7.74 6.50
CA ALA A 67 -2.15 -6.62 7.01
C ALA A 67 -1.55 -5.80 5.85
N VAL A 68 -1.71 -4.47 5.93
CA VAL A 68 -1.08 -3.53 5.01
C VAL A 68 -0.14 -2.63 5.80
N GLY A 69 1.13 -2.60 5.44
CA GLY A 69 2.16 -1.79 6.08
C GLY A 69 2.86 -0.85 5.11
N CYS A 70 3.24 0.33 5.60
CA CYS A 70 4.16 1.25 4.93
C CYS A 70 5.07 1.90 5.98
N ALA A 71 6.18 2.53 5.56
CA ALA A 71 7.21 3.06 6.48
C ALA A 71 6.67 3.98 7.60
N GLY A 72 5.53 4.64 7.42
CA GLY A 72 4.88 5.45 8.46
C GLY A 72 3.43 5.09 8.80
N GLY A 73 2.84 4.02 8.24
CA GLY A 73 1.49 3.51 8.54
C GLY A 73 0.25 4.41 8.26
N ARG A 74 0.39 5.73 8.29
CA ARG A 74 -0.71 6.70 8.43
C ARG A 74 -1.46 7.03 7.15
N HIS A 75 -0.76 7.05 6.01
CA HIS A 75 -1.31 7.50 4.72
C HIS A 75 -1.50 6.32 3.75
N PRO A 76 -0.48 5.80 3.03
CA PRO A 76 -0.70 4.70 2.09
C PRO A 76 -1.33 3.46 2.69
N ALA A 77 -0.79 2.96 3.82
CA ALA A 77 -1.30 1.76 4.46
C ALA A 77 -2.73 1.96 4.99
N GLY A 78 -2.96 3.08 5.70
CA GLY A 78 -4.30 3.45 6.18
C GLY A 78 -5.33 3.57 5.06
N VAL A 79 -5.02 4.29 3.97
CA VAL A 79 -5.96 4.45 2.84
C VAL A 79 -6.20 3.11 2.16
N THR A 80 -5.15 2.33 1.92
CA THR A 80 -5.27 1.03 1.25
C THR A 80 -6.16 0.10 2.08
N ALA A 81 -5.93 0.00 3.39
CA ALA A 81 -6.76 -0.80 4.30
C ALA A 81 -8.22 -0.32 4.33
N TYR A 82 -8.45 0.99 4.36
CA TYR A 82 -9.80 1.57 4.31
C TYR A 82 -10.53 1.25 3.00
N VAL A 83 -9.85 1.39 1.86
CA VAL A 83 -10.43 1.12 0.54
C VAL A 83 -10.68 -0.38 0.34
N LEU A 84 -9.78 -1.25 0.79
CA LEU A 84 -9.99 -2.70 0.80
C LEU A 84 -11.23 -3.07 1.60
N ALA A 85 -11.33 -2.60 2.85
CA ALA A 85 -12.47 -2.89 3.70
C ALA A 85 -13.79 -2.48 3.06
N ARG A 86 -13.87 -1.28 2.46
CA ARG A 86 -15.07 -0.84 1.75
C ARG A 86 -15.40 -1.74 0.55
N ARG A 87 -14.40 -2.11 -0.25
CA ARG A 87 -14.61 -2.92 -1.47
C ARG A 87 -14.96 -4.37 -1.18
N LEU A 88 -14.45 -4.93 -0.08
CA LEU A 88 -14.78 -6.28 0.38
C LEU A 88 -16.17 -6.34 1.00
N ARG A 89 -16.54 -5.34 1.82
CA ARG A 89 -17.92 -5.21 2.35
C ARG A 89 -18.97 -5.12 1.24
N ARG A 90 -18.70 -4.35 0.17
CA ARG A 90 -19.59 -4.28 -1.00
C ARG A 90 -19.72 -5.61 -1.76
N ARG A 91 -18.79 -6.54 -1.58
CA ARG A 91 -18.83 -7.89 -2.15
C ARG A 91 -19.48 -8.92 -1.20
N GLY A 92 -20.07 -8.46 -0.10
CA GLY A 92 -20.77 -9.32 0.87
C GLY A 92 -19.90 -9.90 1.98
N HIS A 93 -18.61 -9.54 2.05
CA HIS A 93 -17.75 -10.00 3.14
C HIS A 93 -17.99 -9.21 4.43
N GLN A 94 -18.02 -9.91 5.57
CA GLN A 94 -17.91 -9.26 6.87
C GLN A 94 -16.45 -8.87 7.11
N VAL A 95 -16.19 -7.59 7.37
CA VAL A 95 -14.83 -7.07 7.53
C VAL A 95 -14.73 -6.20 8.77
N ALA A 96 -13.88 -6.61 9.71
CA ALA A 96 -13.38 -5.76 10.78
C ALA A 96 -12.13 -5.02 10.30
N LEU A 97 -12.07 -3.70 10.51
CA LEU A 97 -10.94 -2.86 10.12
C LEU A 97 -10.31 -2.26 11.37
N VAL A 98 -9.03 -2.59 11.60
CA VAL A 98 -8.23 -2.04 12.69
C VAL A 98 -7.09 -1.23 12.09
N HIS A 99 -6.92 -0.01 12.57
CA HIS A 99 -5.79 0.84 12.20
C HIS A 99 -4.84 0.97 13.38
N ARG A 100 -3.67 0.33 13.29
CA ARG A 100 -2.65 0.41 14.35
C ARG A 100 -2.08 1.82 14.49
N ASP A 101 -1.74 2.46 13.37
CA ASP A 101 -0.90 3.68 13.40
C ASP A 101 -1.65 4.97 13.06
N LEU A 102 -2.96 4.91 12.81
CA LEU A 102 -3.74 6.08 12.37
C LEU A 102 -3.82 7.19 13.42
N HIS A 103 -3.64 6.84 14.70
CA HIS A 103 -3.66 7.75 15.84
C HIS A 103 -2.28 8.32 16.18
N MET A 104 -1.20 7.83 15.56
CA MET A 104 0.13 8.36 15.83
C MET A 104 0.30 9.76 15.24
N PRO A 105 1.04 10.65 15.92
CA PRO A 105 1.38 11.96 15.38
C PRO A 105 2.12 11.82 14.05
N ALA A 106 2.00 12.82 13.18
CA ALA A 106 2.77 12.83 11.94
C ALA A 106 4.26 12.67 12.29
N PRO A 107 5.00 11.71 11.69
CA PRO A 107 6.42 11.59 11.97
C PRO A 107 7.11 12.92 11.65
N ALA A 108 8.13 13.27 12.44
CA ALA A 108 9.03 14.38 12.13
C ALA A 108 9.56 14.20 10.70
N ALA A 109 9.76 15.30 9.97
CA ALA A 109 10.25 15.28 8.60
C ALA A 109 11.46 14.34 8.50
N LEU A 110 11.32 13.22 7.77
CA LEU A 110 12.50 12.46 7.39
C LEU A 110 13.44 13.43 6.66
N PRO A 111 14.75 13.45 6.98
CA PRO A 111 15.69 14.25 6.22
C PRO A 111 15.49 13.92 4.74
N ARG A 112 15.41 14.95 3.89
CA ARG A 112 15.28 14.78 2.44
C ARG A 112 16.31 13.74 2.03
N PRO A 113 15.96 12.72 1.22
CA PRO A 113 17.00 11.86 0.68
C PRO A 113 17.99 12.78 -0.02
N HIS A 114 19.22 12.85 0.51
CA HIS A 114 20.30 13.53 -0.18
C HIS A 114 20.30 12.94 -1.58
N ARG A 115 20.28 13.80 -2.60
CA ARG A 115 20.31 13.41 -4.00
C ARG A 115 21.56 12.57 -4.22
N THR A 116 21.48 11.26 -4.04
CA THR A 116 22.52 10.34 -4.45
C THR A 116 22.52 10.41 -5.97
N LEU A 117 23.50 11.14 -6.50
CA LEU A 117 23.91 11.06 -7.89
C LEU A 117 24.29 9.60 -8.16
N HIS A 118 23.34 8.75 -8.53
CA HIS A 118 23.63 7.51 -9.22
C HIS A 118 23.35 7.71 -10.70
N SER A 119 24.34 8.35 -11.34
CA SER A 119 24.60 8.10 -12.74
C SER A 119 25.26 6.73 -12.82
N ALA A 120 24.47 5.69 -13.09
CA ALA A 120 24.98 4.46 -13.66
C ALA A 120 23.94 3.97 -14.66
N ALA A 121 24.31 3.95 -15.94
CA ALA A 121 23.50 3.38 -17.00
C ALA A 121 23.18 1.90 -16.65
N PRO A 122 21.98 1.40 -16.97
CA PRO A 122 21.64 0.00 -16.73
C PRO A 122 22.61 -0.91 -17.50
N PRO A 123 23.07 -2.03 -16.91
CA PRO A 123 23.90 -2.99 -17.64
C PRO A 123 23.13 -3.52 -18.85
N ARG A 124 23.81 -3.61 -20.00
CA ARG A 124 23.22 -4.15 -21.23
C ARG A 124 22.73 -5.58 -21.00
N PRO A 125 21.57 -5.98 -21.54
CA PRO A 125 21.09 -7.35 -21.43
C PRO A 125 22.07 -8.30 -22.12
N VAL A 126 22.54 -9.30 -21.37
CA VAL A 126 23.26 -10.46 -21.91
C VAL A 126 22.25 -11.42 -22.53
N PRO A 127 22.45 -11.90 -23.77
CA PRO A 127 21.55 -12.85 -24.40
C PRO A 127 21.63 -14.21 -23.69
N VAL A 128 20.48 -14.72 -23.28
CA VAL A 128 20.31 -16.08 -22.75
C VAL A 128 20.04 -17.00 -23.94
N PRO A 129 20.82 -18.07 -24.16
CA PRO A 129 20.52 -19.02 -25.23
C PRO A 129 19.25 -19.80 -24.90
N ILE A 130 18.30 -19.76 -25.82
CA ILE A 130 17.15 -20.67 -25.83
C ILE A 130 17.62 -22.02 -26.37
N ASN A 131 17.43 -23.07 -25.57
CA ASN A 131 17.44 -24.46 -26.03
C ASN A 131 15.98 -24.91 -26.16
#